data_AF-A0A392S6V6-F1
#
_entry.id   AF-A0A392S6V6-F1
#
_cell.length_a   1.000
_cell.length_b   1.000
_cell.length_c   1.000
_cell.angle_alpha   90.00
_cell.angle_beta   90.00
_cell.angle_gamma   90.00
#
_symmetry.space_group_name_H-M   'P 1'
#
loop_
_entity.id
_entity.type
_entity.pdbx_description
1 polymer ?
#
loop_
_entity_poly.entity_id
_entity_poly.type
_entity_poly.pdbx_seq_one_letter_code
_entity_poly.pdbx_strand_id
1 'polypeptide(L)'
;IHDDVTLSDLKHQLNSLLHFRDQRRVTEIEYHRPSVCSNGIVSYTGMKLQNDGDVRTLFSIFSRYMMKGPIELDAEMVKPVEDIMSNMIRVRTFDEIAACMVKPGEDEVEA
;
A
#
# COMPACT_ATOMS: atom_id res chain seq x y z
N ILE A 1 -26.50 2.94 3.39
CA ILE A 1 -25.33 3.04 2.49
C ILE A 1 -24.29 3.83 3.28
N HIS A 2 -23.00 3.51 3.17
CA HIS A 2 -21.94 4.19 3.92
C HIS A 2 -21.65 5.56 3.26
N ASP A 3 -22.52 6.54 3.52
CA ASP A 3 -22.45 7.85 2.85
C ASP A 3 -21.32 8.74 3.38
N ASP A 4 -20.74 8.37 4.54
CA ASP A 4 -19.70 9.12 5.24
C ASP A 4 -18.27 8.59 5.01
N VAL A 5 -18.11 7.49 4.25
CA VAL A 5 -16.76 6.93 4.00
C VAL A 5 -16.03 7.81 2.98
N THR A 6 -14.90 8.38 3.40
CA THR A 6 -14.03 9.17 2.51
C THR A 6 -13.05 8.28 1.74
N LEU A 7 -12.46 8.81 0.68
CA LEU A 7 -11.37 8.15 -0.04
C LEU A 7 -10.16 7.91 0.87
N SER A 8 -9.93 8.81 1.84
CA SER A 8 -8.85 8.65 2.81
C SER A 8 -9.09 7.48 3.75
N ASP A 9 -10.32 7.29 4.21
CA ASP A 9 -10.71 6.15 5.05
C ASP A 9 -10.57 4.84 4.29
N LEU A 10 -11.03 4.81 3.03
CA LEU A 10 -10.90 3.63 2.18
C LEU A 10 -9.43 3.26 1.96
N LYS A 11 -8.57 4.24 1.64
CA LYS A 11 -7.12 4.01 1.52
C LYS A 11 -6.52 3.53 2.84
N HIS A 12 -6.94 4.07 3.98
CA HIS A 12 -6.45 3.65 5.29
C HIS A 12 -6.83 2.20 5.60
N GLN A 13 -8.08 1.82 5.35
CA GLN A 13 -8.55 0.45 5.52
C GLN A 13 -7.79 -0.53 4.62
N LEU A 14 -7.62 -0.20 3.33
CA LEU A 14 -6.84 -1.03 2.42
C LEU A 14 -5.39 -1.17 2.87
N ASN A 15 -4.76 -0.09 3.32
CA ASN A 15 -3.41 -0.14 3.88
C ASN A 15 -3.33 -1.02 5.14
N SER A 16 -4.38 -1.05 5.96
CA SER A 16 -4.42 -1.92 7.17
C SER A 16 -4.52 -3.41 6.84
N LEU A 17 -4.97 -3.77 5.64
CA LEU A 17 -4.99 -5.16 5.16
C LEU A 17 -3.62 -5.64 4.69
N LEU A 18 -2.70 -4.71 4.44
CA LEU A 18 -1.33 -5.05 4.06
C LEU A 18 -0.59 -5.65 5.26
N HIS A 19 0.28 -6.60 5.00
CA HIS A 19 1.12 -7.19 6.03
C HIS A 19 1.95 -6.08 6.71
N PHE A 20 2.15 -6.13 8.03
CA PHE A 20 2.83 -5.08 8.79
C PHE A 20 4.27 -4.75 8.31
N ARG A 21 4.91 -5.68 7.58
CA ARG A 21 6.24 -5.48 6.94
C ARG A 21 6.17 -4.88 5.55
N ASP A 22 4.98 -4.84 4.94
CA ASP A 22 4.78 -4.18 3.67
C ASP A 22 4.65 -2.68 3.91
N GLN A 23 5.73 -1.96 3.64
CA GLN A 23 5.79 -0.50 3.75
C GLN A 23 5.26 0.19 2.49
N ARG A 24 4.71 -0.57 1.53
CA ARG A 24 4.02 0.05 0.40
C ARG A 24 2.73 0.69 0.88
N ARG A 25 2.38 1.81 0.26
CA ARG A 25 1.18 2.58 0.56
C ARG A 25 0.32 2.65 -0.69
N VAL A 26 -0.99 2.45 -0.53
CA VAL A 26 -1.97 2.61 -1.60
C VAL A 26 -2.01 4.07 -2.06
N THR A 27 -1.71 4.31 -3.33
CA THR A 27 -1.68 5.64 -3.96
C THR A 27 -2.91 5.87 -4.81
N GLU A 28 -3.28 4.89 -5.64
CA GLU A 28 -4.46 4.91 -6.50
C GLU A 28 -5.35 3.70 -6.23
N ILE A 29 -6.65 3.88 -6.44
CA ILE A 29 -7.64 2.79 -6.36
C ILE A 29 -8.48 2.87 -7.62
N GLU A 30 -8.64 1.74 -8.28
CA GLU A 30 -9.52 1.55 -9.43
C GLU A 30 -10.63 0.58 -9.07
N TYR A 31 -11.87 1.02 -9.25
CA TYR A 31 -13.06 0.22 -9.02
C TYR A 31 -13.49 -0.49 -10.31
N HIS A 32 -13.68 -1.80 -10.23
CA HIS A 32 -14.31 -2.58 -11.29
C HIS A 32 -15.82 -2.38 -11.25
N ARG A 33 -16.28 -1.32 -11.91
CA ARG A 33 -17.67 -0.92 -11.92
C ARG A 33 -18.51 -1.88 -12.76
N PRO A 34 -19.47 -2.61 -12.16
CA PRO A 34 -20.40 -3.45 -12.91
C PRO A 34 -21.42 -2.58 -13.66
N SER A 35 -21.78 -3.05 -14.84
CA SER A 35 -22.88 -2.56 -15.66
C SER A 35 -23.63 -3.76 -16.23
N VAL A 36 -24.96 -3.68 -16.29
CA VAL A 36 -25.81 -4.76 -16.81
C VAL A 36 -26.39 -4.31 -18.14
N CYS A 37 -26.05 -5.03 -19.20
CA CYS A 37 -26.63 -4.82 -20.53
C CYS A 37 -28.10 -5.25 -20.56
N SER A 38 -28.85 -4.77 -21.57
CA SER A 38 -30.26 -5.12 -21.76
C SER A 38 -30.53 -6.63 -21.91
N ASN A 39 -29.51 -7.41 -22.30
CA ASN A 39 -29.54 -8.86 -22.39
C ASN A 39 -29.14 -9.59 -21.09
N GLY A 40 -28.93 -8.87 -19.99
CA GLY A 40 -28.60 -9.42 -18.67
C GLY A 40 -27.13 -9.76 -18.44
N ILE A 41 -26.26 -9.56 -19.43
CA ILE A 41 -24.81 -9.77 -19.28
C ILE A 41 -24.24 -8.65 -18.39
N VAL A 42 -23.43 -9.05 -17.40
CA VAL A 42 -22.67 -8.13 -16.56
C VAL A 42 -21.33 -7.86 -17.23
N SER A 43 -21.00 -6.59 -17.41
CA SER A 43 -19.69 -6.11 -17.86
C SER A 43 -19.07 -5.27 -16.75
N TYR A 44 -17.75 -5.24 -16.71
CA TYR A 44 -17.00 -4.45 -15.73
C TYR A 44 -16.20 -3.38 -16.47
N THR A 45 -16.19 -2.18 -15.92
CA THR A 45 -15.45 -1.03 -16.43
C THR A 45 -14.61 -0.44 -15.32
N GLY A 46 -13.35 -0.14 -15.61
CA GLY A 46 -12.46 0.51 -14.65
C GLY A 46 -12.90 1.94 -14.36
N MET A 47 -13.00 2.29 -13.08
CA MET A 47 -13.27 3.63 -12.61
C MET A 47 -12.26 4.02 -11.54
N LYS A 48 -11.33 4.93 -11.87
CA LYS A 48 -10.41 5.50 -10.88
C LYS A 48 -11.17 6.32 -9.84
N LEU A 49 -10.89 6.07 -8.57
CA LEU A 49 -11.46 6.82 -7.45
C LEU A 49 -10.56 8.01 -7.13
N GLN A 50 -11.00 9.22 -7.50
CA GLN A 50 -10.22 10.44 -7.36
C GLN A 50 -10.67 11.29 -6.17
N ASN A 51 -11.93 11.15 -5.74
CA ASN A 51 -12.52 11.95 -4.67
C ASN A 51 -13.60 11.18 -3.90
N ASP A 52 -14.10 11.78 -2.82
CA ASP A 52 -15.16 11.18 -1.96
C ASP A 52 -16.50 11.00 -2.70
N GLY A 53 -16.76 11.79 -3.75
CA GLY A 53 -17.90 11.59 -4.65
C GLY A 53 -17.83 10.28 -5.41
N ASP A 54 -16.64 9.88 -5.85
CA ASP A 54 -16.42 8.60 -6.52
C ASP A 54 -16.64 7.42 -5.56
N VAL A 55 -16.20 7.55 -4.31
CA VAL A 55 -16.41 6.54 -3.26
C VAL A 55 -17.90 6.38 -2.94
N ARG A 56 -18.62 7.50 -2.79
CA ARG A 56 -20.08 7.47 -2.63
C ARG A 56 -20.77 6.83 -3.84
N THR A 57 -20.27 7.09 -5.04
CA THR A 57 -20.77 6.46 -6.27
C THR A 57 -20.54 4.95 -6.27
N LEU A 58 -19.35 4.49 -5.86
CA LEU A 58 -19.03 3.07 -5.68
C LEU A 58 -20.02 2.40 -4.74
N PHE A 59 -20.23 2.93 -3.54
CA PHE A 59 -21.17 2.32 -2.57
C PHE A 59 -22.62 2.36 -3.06
N SER A 60 -23.00 3.43 -3.76
CA SER A 60 -24.32 3.53 -4.40
C SER A 60 -24.52 2.46 -5.46
N ILE A 61 -23.50 2.20 -6.31
CA ILE A 61 -23.55 1.15 -7.33
C ILE A 61 -23.59 -0.22 -6.67
N PHE A 62 -22.73 -0.47 -5.68
CA PHE A 62 -22.71 -1.73 -4.94
C PHE A 62 -24.07 -2.05 -4.31
N SER A 63 -24.73 -1.08 -3.68
CA SER A 63 -26.07 -1.29 -3.11
C SER A 63 -27.12 -1.75 -4.14
N ARG A 64 -26.98 -1.32 -5.40
CA ARG A 64 -27.87 -1.73 -6.50
C ARG A 64 -27.55 -3.13 -7.03
N TYR A 65 -26.29 -3.54 -6.93
CA TYR A 65 -25.78 -4.78 -7.51
C TYR A 65 -25.26 -5.79 -6.48
N MET A 66 -25.57 -5.64 -5.19
CA MET A 66 -25.00 -6.44 -4.10
C MET A 66 -25.20 -7.95 -4.27
N MET A 67 -26.23 -8.39 -5.01
CA MET A 67 -26.46 -9.80 -5.32
C MET A 67 -25.50 -10.37 -6.39
N LYS A 68 -24.71 -9.53 -7.05
CA LYS A 68 -23.84 -9.91 -8.17
C LYS A 68 -22.41 -10.25 -7.74
N GLY A 69 -22.03 -9.95 -6.50
CA GLY A 69 -20.70 -10.23 -5.97
C GLY A 69 -20.21 -9.13 -5.03
N PRO A 70 -19.00 -9.30 -4.47
CA PRO A 70 -18.34 -8.29 -3.66
C PRO A 70 -17.91 -7.07 -4.50
N ILE A 71 -17.42 -6.03 -3.81
CA ILE A 71 -16.76 -4.90 -4.46
C ILE A 71 -15.37 -5.36 -4.91
N GLU A 72 -15.07 -5.22 -6.20
CA GLU A 72 -13.76 -5.51 -6.77
C GLU A 72 -12.96 -4.21 -6.97
N LEU A 73 -11.74 -4.18 -6.42
CA LEU A 73 -10.83 -3.04 -6.48
C LEU A 73 -9.44 -3.50 -6.89
N ASP A 74 -8.82 -2.74 -7.78
CA ASP A 74 -7.38 -2.76 -7.99
C ASP A 74 -6.74 -1.58 -7.25
N ALA A 75 -5.56 -1.79 -6.68
CA ALA A 75 -4.83 -0.76 -5.96
C ALA A 75 -3.42 -0.61 -6.51
N GLU A 76 -3.03 0.60 -6.86
CA GLU A 76 -1.63 0.93 -7.10
C GLU A 76 -0.96 1.21 -5.75
N MET A 77 0.22 0.63 -5.56
CA MET A 77 0.95 0.71 -4.31
C MET A 77 2.40 1.08 -4.55
N VAL A 78 2.86 2.11 -3.84
CA VAL A 78 4.23 2.62 -3.97
C VAL A 78 4.94 2.50 -2.62
N LYS A 79 6.23 2.14 -2.65
CA LYS A 79 7.09 2.19 -1.47
C LYS A 79 7.70 3.60 -1.37
N PRO A 80 7.42 4.36 -0.30
CA PRO A 80 8.01 5.69 -0.10
C PRO A 80 9.54 5.62 -0.10
N VAL A 81 10.19 6.68 -0.59
CA VAL A 81 11.66 6.74 -0.66
C VAL A 81 12.26 6.67 0.74
N GLU A 82 11.62 7.27 1.73
CA GLU A 82 12.03 7.25 3.13
C GLU A 82 12.07 5.83 3.68
N ASP A 83 11.07 5.02 3.35
CA ASP A 83 11.01 3.60 3.74
C ASP A 83 12.06 2.78 2.99
N ILE A 84 12.33 3.08 1.73
CA ILE A 84 13.43 2.46 0.97
C ILE A 84 14.76 2.76 1.67
N MET A 85 15.05 4.04 1.92
CA MET A 85 16.27 4.50 2.56
C MET A 85 16.44 3.91 3.96
N SER A 86 15.35 3.79 4.73
CA SER A 86 15.37 3.20 6.08
C SER A 86 15.68 1.70 6.10
N ASN A 87 15.42 0.99 5.01
CA ASN A 87 15.81 -0.42 4.86
C ASN A 87 17.20 -0.61 4.26
N MET A 88 17.83 0.45 3.74
CA MET A 88 19.19 0.33 3.27
C MET A 88 20.09 0.07 4.47
N ILE A 89 20.79 -1.06 4.44
CA ILE A 89 21.82 -1.36 5.44
C ILE A 89 22.80 -0.18 5.43
N ARG A 90 23.00 0.44 6.61
CA ARG A 90 23.97 1.51 6.78
C ARG A 90 25.33 1.02 6.26
N VAL A 91 25.76 1.58 5.13
CA VAL A 91 27.10 1.30 4.60
C VAL A 91 28.08 1.92 5.57
N ARG A 92 28.86 1.08 6.27
CA ARG A 92 29.90 1.58 7.17
C ARG A 92 30.93 2.35 6.35
N THR A 93 31.34 3.52 6.84
CA THR A 93 32.45 4.24 6.22
C THR A 93 33.75 3.45 6.39
N PHE A 94 34.76 3.74 5.58
CA PHE A 94 36.08 3.11 5.73
C PHE A 94 36.62 3.28 7.16
N ASP A 95 36.47 4.45 7.75
CA ASP A 95 36.91 4.73 9.12
C ASP A 95 36.15 3.89 10.17
N GLU A 96 34.83 3.71 9.99
CA GLU A 96 34.04 2.83 10.87
C GLU A 96 34.42 1.35 10.73
N ILE A 97 34.81 0.92 9.53
CA ILE A 97 35.34 -0.42 9.29
C ILE A 97 36.71 -0.55 9.94
N ALA A 98 37.62 0.41 9.71
CA ALA A 98 38.97 0.43 10.24
C ALA A 98 39.00 0.46 11.78
N ALA A 99 38.11 1.24 12.41
CA ALA A 99 37.96 1.28 13.86
C ALA A 99 37.53 -0.07 14.47
N CYS A 100 36.72 -0.85 13.76
CA CYS A 100 36.37 -2.22 14.17
C CYS A 100 37.49 -3.25 13.92
N MET A 101 38.51 -2.91 13.13
CA MET A 101 39.62 -3.81 12.77
C MET A 101 40.87 -3.60 13.63
N VAL A 102 40.81 -2.78 14.69
CA VAL A 102 41.93 -2.62 15.63
C VAL A 102 42.22 -3.98 16.28
N LYS A 103 43.39 -4.54 15.96
CA LYS A 103 43.88 -5.78 16.58
C LYS A 103 44.11 -5.51 18.07
N PRO A 104 43.74 -6.43 18.98
CA PRO A 104 44.22 -6.34 20.36
C PRO A 104 45.75 -6.31 20.29
N GLY A 105 46.35 -5.27 20.89
CA GLY A 105 47.79 -5.17 21.01
C GLY A 105 48.29 -6.43 21.70
N GLU A 106 49.35 -7.01 21.16
CA GLU A 106 50.10 -8.05 21.87
C GLU A 106 50.59 -7.40 23.16
N ASP A 107 49.94 -7.75 24.28
CA ASP A 107 50.44 -7.39 25.61
C ASP A 107 51.84 -7.99 25.71
N GLU A 108 52.85 -7.12 25.56
CA GLU A 108 54.23 -7.45 25.89
C GLU A 108 54.26 -7.78 27.38
N VAL A 109 54.20 -9.08 27.69
CA VAL A 109 54.55 -9.63 28.99
C VAL A 109 56.04 -9.38 29.21
N GLU A 110 56.36 -8.23 29.79
CA GLU A 110 57.69 -7.96 30.33
C GLU A 110 57.94 -8.78 31.61
N ALA A 111 59.19 -9.28 31.67
CA ALA A 111 59.97 -9.86 32.77
C ALA A 111 59.81 -11.35 33.09
#